data_AF-A0A0S4W7D0-F1
#
_entry.id   AF-A0A0S4W7D0-F1
#
_cell.length_a   1.000
_cell.length_b   1.000
_cell.length_c   1.000
_cell.angle_alpha   90.00
_cell.angle_beta   90.00
_cell.angle_gamma   90.00
#
_symmetry.space_group_name_H-M   'P 1'
#
loop_
_entity.id
_entity.type
_entity.pdbx_description
1 polymer ?
#
loop_
_entity_poly.entity_id
_entity_poly.type
_entity_poly.pdbx_seq_one_letter_code
_entity_poly.pdbx_strand_id
1 'polypeptide(L)'
;MVAFVKRNWSGCHPAADEEVCHKQYHYTDVALQRGQYQQGLVGTSDHDIVAAIRAAIIKLQGGTTPSPIDFASKREALLLLSHYVGDIHQPLHVSAVYLDAQGHVVDPDQGTFDPQTKTIGGNSILDAGKKLHFEWDQVPAALKPDQLGVSGVAEARAIPLTSGDIISWPAQWATDTMHSAAPAFSGTAFSAEDASKHWQVTLPANYVSERETVQRAQLIKAGARLAQLLQAIWP
;
A
#
# COMPACT_ATOMS: atom_id res chain seq x y z
N MET A 1 -7.73 -14.37 -12.52
CA MET A 1 -8.15 -13.38 -11.51
C MET A 1 -9.66 -13.26 -11.33
N VAL A 2 -10.51 -13.37 -12.36
CA VAL A 2 -11.99 -13.26 -12.20
C VAL A 2 -12.55 -14.17 -11.09
N ALA A 3 -12.10 -15.42 -11.02
CA ALA A 3 -12.58 -16.36 -9.99
C ALA A 3 -12.16 -15.94 -8.56
N PHE A 4 -10.95 -15.41 -8.37
CA PHE A 4 -10.49 -14.83 -7.11
C PHE A 4 -11.38 -13.66 -6.68
N VAL A 5 -11.63 -12.72 -7.60
CA VAL A 5 -12.48 -11.55 -7.37
C VAL A 5 -13.88 -11.96 -6.94
N LYS A 6 -14.49 -12.96 -7.60
CA LYS A 6 -15.83 -13.45 -7.23
C LYS A 6 -15.89 -14.04 -5.82
N ARG A 7 -14.89 -14.82 -5.40
CA ARG A 7 -14.84 -15.38 -4.04
C ARG A 7 -14.62 -14.31 -2.97
N ASN A 8 -13.87 -13.28 -3.33
CA ASN A 8 -13.49 -12.19 -2.43
C ASN A 8 -14.27 -10.90 -2.72
N TRP A 9 -15.51 -11.00 -3.21
CA TRP A 9 -16.30 -9.81 -3.54
C TRP A 9 -16.87 -9.14 -2.28
N SER A 10 -17.49 -9.94 -1.41
CA SER A 10 -18.25 -9.45 -0.25
C SER A 10 -18.01 -10.26 1.04
N GLY A 11 -17.04 -11.17 1.06
CA GLY A 11 -16.78 -12.06 2.23
C GLY A 11 -16.34 -11.32 3.50
N CYS A 12 -15.81 -10.11 3.37
CA CYS A 12 -15.47 -9.19 4.45
C CYS A 12 -16.67 -8.35 4.95
N HIS A 13 -17.85 -8.46 4.32
CA HIS A 13 -19.04 -7.67 4.65
C HIS A 13 -18.80 -6.15 4.61
N PRO A 14 -18.38 -5.59 3.46
CA PRO A 14 -18.03 -4.17 3.38
C PRO A 14 -19.28 -3.32 3.65
N ALA A 15 -19.09 -2.19 4.33
CA ALA A 15 -20.14 -1.19 4.51
C ALA A 15 -20.57 -0.56 3.16
N ALA A 16 -21.69 0.15 3.15
CA ALA A 16 -22.24 0.73 1.92
C ALA A 16 -21.30 1.75 1.25
N ASP A 17 -20.44 2.39 2.03
CA ASP A 17 -19.43 3.39 1.62
C ASP A 17 -18.01 2.82 1.55
N GLU A 18 -17.85 1.50 1.66
CA GLU A 18 -16.56 0.81 1.56
C GLU A 18 -16.40 0.09 0.23
N GLU A 19 -15.14 -0.15 -0.15
CA GLU A 19 -14.85 -0.91 -1.35
C GLU A 19 -15.13 -2.41 -1.17
N VAL A 20 -15.36 -3.11 -2.28
CA VAL A 20 -15.46 -4.57 -2.30
C VAL A 20 -14.17 -5.20 -1.74
N CYS A 21 -14.29 -6.35 -1.07
CA CYS A 21 -13.22 -6.88 -0.22
C CYS A 21 -11.91 -7.05 -0.96
N HIS A 22 -11.94 -7.64 -2.17
CA HIS A 22 -10.71 -7.90 -2.91
C HIS A 22 -9.89 -6.64 -3.17
N LYS A 23 -10.49 -5.45 -3.22
CA LYS A 23 -9.76 -4.19 -3.40
C LYS A 23 -9.08 -3.76 -2.11
N GLN A 24 -9.76 -3.90 -0.97
CA GLN A 24 -9.22 -3.58 0.35
C GLN A 24 -7.97 -4.43 0.69
N TYR A 25 -7.80 -5.59 0.05
CA TYR A 25 -6.64 -6.46 0.24
C TYR A 25 -5.34 -5.89 -0.37
N HIS A 26 -5.42 -4.77 -1.11
CA HIS A 26 -4.28 -4.15 -1.79
C HIS A 26 -3.70 -2.96 -1.05
N TYR A 27 -4.32 -2.52 0.04
CA TYR A 27 -3.84 -1.34 0.76
C TYR A 27 -4.12 -1.39 2.25
N THR A 28 -3.55 -0.43 2.95
CA THR A 28 -3.97 0.11 4.23
C THR A 28 -3.75 1.63 4.16
N ASP A 29 -4.66 2.42 4.69
CA ASP A 29 -4.58 3.89 4.60
C ASP A 29 -4.08 4.50 5.91
N VAL A 30 -2.95 4.03 6.46
CA VAL A 30 -2.51 4.51 7.78
C VAL A 30 -2.12 5.99 7.72
N ALA A 31 -2.60 6.79 8.67
CA ALA A 31 -2.31 8.22 8.71
C ALA A 31 -0.80 8.51 8.86
N LEU A 32 -0.28 9.52 8.13
CA LEU A 32 1.14 9.92 8.15
C LEU A 32 1.68 10.29 9.54
N GLN A 33 0.81 10.66 10.47
CA GLN A 33 1.13 11.02 11.85
C GLN A 33 1.55 9.81 12.69
N ARG A 34 1.31 8.59 12.20
CA ARG A 34 1.61 7.35 12.91
C ARG A 34 3.04 6.91 12.62
N GLY A 35 3.75 6.46 13.64
CA GLY A 35 5.14 6.00 13.52
C GLY A 35 5.30 4.55 13.07
N GLN A 36 4.22 3.77 13.06
CA GLN A 36 4.24 2.34 12.71
C GLN A 36 2.86 1.84 12.32
N TYR A 37 2.82 0.74 11.58
CA TYR A 37 1.58 0.02 11.29
C TYR A 37 1.10 -0.68 12.56
N GLN A 38 -0.19 -0.50 12.88
CA GLN A 38 -0.84 -1.19 13.98
C GLN A 38 -2.33 -1.37 13.66
N GLN A 39 -2.84 -2.59 13.82
CA GLN A 39 -4.28 -2.83 13.68
C GLN A 39 -5.08 -2.02 14.71
N GLY A 40 -6.24 -1.52 14.28
CA GLY A 40 -7.14 -0.69 15.08
C GLY A 40 -6.96 0.82 14.85
N LEU A 41 -5.94 1.21 14.08
CA LEU A 41 -5.84 2.58 13.55
C LEU A 41 -6.86 2.78 12.42
N VAL A 42 -7.30 4.02 12.22
CA VAL A 42 -8.10 4.37 11.03
C VAL A 42 -7.30 4.02 9.77
N GLY A 43 -7.97 3.42 8.79
CA GLY A 43 -7.35 2.93 7.54
C GLY A 43 -6.78 1.51 7.61
N THR A 44 -6.85 0.84 8.77
CA THR A 44 -6.50 -0.59 8.92
C THR A 44 -7.75 -1.47 9.01
N SER A 45 -7.60 -2.76 8.68
CA SER A 45 -8.66 -3.75 8.87
C SER A 45 -8.09 -5.14 9.17
N ASP A 46 -8.95 -6.11 9.45
CA ASP A 46 -8.56 -7.52 9.59
C ASP A 46 -8.26 -8.21 8.24
N HIS A 47 -8.43 -7.48 7.13
CA HIS A 47 -8.26 -7.98 5.77
C HIS A 47 -7.50 -7.00 4.85
N ASP A 48 -6.81 -6.02 5.43
CA ASP A 48 -5.94 -5.10 4.69
C ASP A 48 -4.75 -5.83 4.04
N ILE A 49 -3.88 -5.11 3.33
CA ILE A 49 -2.72 -5.71 2.66
C ILE A 49 -1.79 -6.50 3.59
N VAL A 50 -1.64 -6.08 4.86
CA VAL A 50 -0.82 -6.80 5.83
C VAL A 50 -1.45 -8.16 6.13
N ALA A 51 -2.76 -8.20 6.34
CA ALA A 51 -3.51 -9.43 6.51
C ALA A 51 -3.50 -10.30 5.24
N ALA A 52 -3.59 -9.70 4.04
CA ALA A 52 -3.57 -10.41 2.76
C ALA A 52 -2.25 -11.12 2.49
N ILE A 53 -1.12 -10.46 2.75
CA ILE A 53 0.20 -11.08 2.62
C ILE A 53 0.35 -12.21 3.65
N ARG A 54 -0.05 -12.00 4.91
CA ARG A 54 -0.04 -13.05 5.95
C ARG A 54 -0.86 -14.27 5.53
N ALA A 55 -2.07 -14.05 5.02
CA ALA A 55 -2.96 -15.11 4.56
C ALA A 55 -2.35 -15.90 3.40
N ALA A 56 -1.68 -15.22 2.47
CA ALA A 56 -0.99 -15.86 1.35
C ALA A 56 0.20 -16.71 1.84
N ILE A 57 1.00 -16.20 2.77
CA ILE A 57 2.11 -16.96 3.40
C ILE A 57 1.59 -18.25 4.04
N ILE A 58 0.55 -18.15 4.89
CA ILE A 58 -0.06 -19.30 5.57
C ILE A 58 -0.55 -20.34 4.55
N LYS A 59 -1.25 -19.91 3.50
CA LYS A 59 -1.73 -20.80 2.43
C LYS A 59 -0.57 -21.52 1.73
N LEU A 60 0.52 -20.82 1.43
CA LEU A 60 1.69 -21.38 0.76
C LEU A 60 2.42 -22.40 1.62
N GLN A 61 2.45 -22.19 2.94
CA GLN A 61 2.95 -23.18 3.91
C GLN A 61 1.99 -24.37 4.11
N GLY A 62 0.80 -24.34 3.51
CA GLY A 62 -0.19 -25.43 3.59
C GLY A 62 -1.17 -25.30 4.75
N GLY A 63 -1.16 -24.19 5.46
CA GLY A 63 -2.16 -23.86 6.47
C GLY A 63 -3.51 -23.45 5.86
N THR A 64 -4.50 -23.30 6.74
CA THR A 64 -5.82 -22.77 6.40
C THR A 64 -5.74 -21.26 6.26
N THR A 65 -6.18 -20.72 5.12
CA THR A 65 -6.23 -19.27 4.90
C THR A 65 -7.17 -18.61 5.91
N PRO A 66 -6.74 -17.55 6.62
CA PRO A 66 -7.63 -16.76 7.46
C PRO A 66 -8.75 -16.09 6.65
N SER A 67 -9.99 -16.20 7.15
CA SER A 67 -11.14 -15.43 6.66
C SER A 67 -10.88 -13.92 6.84
N PRO A 68 -11.41 -13.04 5.97
CA PRO A 68 -12.30 -13.29 4.83
C PRO A 68 -11.58 -13.65 3.52
N ILE A 69 -10.25 -13.80 3.55
CA ILE A 69 -9.44 -13.96 2.34
C ILE A 69 -9.50 -15.40 1.87
N ASP A 70 -9.86 -15.61 0.60
CA ASP A 70 -10.03 -16.94 0.01
C ASP A 70 -9.17 -17.14 -1.25
N PHE A 71 -8.15 -17.98 -1.09
CA PHE A 71 -7.32 -18.48 -2.20
C PHE A 71 -7.74 -19.91 -2.57
N ALA A 72 -8.09 -20.12 -3.83
CA ALA A 72 -8.47 -21.43 -4.36
C ALA A 72 -7.31 -22.43 -4.35
N SER A 73 -6.06 -21.96 -4.41
CA SER A 73 -4.88 -22.82 -4.47
C SER A 73 -3.62 -22.10 -4.01
N LYS A 74 -2.55 -22.86 -3.75
CA LYS A 74 -1.21 -22.30 -3.54
C LYS A 74 -0.71 -21.50 -4.75
N ARG A 75 -1.07 -21.92 -5.98
CA ARG A 75 -0.74 -21.18 -7.21
C ARG A 75 -1.37 -19.79 -7.21
N GLU A 76 -2.64 -19.71 -6.85
CA GLU A 76 -3.33 -18.42 -6.76
C GLU A 76 -2.73 -17.56 -5.65
N ALA A 77 -2.52 -18.12 -4.45
CA ALA A 77 -1.86 -17.41 -3.35
C ALA A 77 -0.47 -16.87 -3.74
N LEU A 78 0.33 -17.62 -4.51
CA LEU A 78 1.64 -17.16 -4.98
C LEU A 78 1.56 -15.99 -5.98
N LEU A 79 0.59 -16.03 -6.90
CA LEU A 79 0.37 -14.95 -7.86
C LEU A 79 -0.01 -13.66 -7.14
N LEU A 80 -0.94 -13.76 -6.18
CA LEU A 80 -1.37 -12.62 -5.37
C LEU A 80 -0.28 -12.15 -4.41
N LEU A 81 0.48 -13.06 -3.79
CA LEU A 81 1.61 -12.69 -2.93
C LEU A 81 2.62 -11.82 -3.67
N SER A 82 3.01 -12.22 -4.89
CA SER A 82 3.93 -11.43 -5.72
C SER A 82 3.42 -10.02 -5.98
N HIS A 83 2.10 -9.87 -6.17
CA HIS A 83 1.47 -8.58 -6.40
C HIS A 83 1.40 -7.75 -5.11
N TYR A 84 0.91 -8.33 -4.00
CA TYR A 84 0.80 -7.65 -2.72
C TYR A 84 2.17 -7.21 -2.16
N VAL A 85 3.24 -7.97 -2.42
CA VAL A 85 4.59 -7.52 -2.05
C VAL A 85 5.00 -6.27 -2.86
N GLY A 86 4.53 -6.11 -4.09
CA GLY A 86 4.70 -4.84 -4.82
C GLY A 86 3.88 -3.71 -4.17
N ASP A 87 2.59 -3.95 -3.97
CA ASP A 87 1.64 -2.99 -3.42
C ASP A 87 2.07 -2.46 -2.04
N ILE A 88 2.51 -3.32 -1.11
CA ILE A 88 2.90 -2.87 0.25
C ILE A 88 4.15 -1.99 0.27
N HIS A 89 4.90 -1.93 -0.83
CA HIS A 89 6.04 -1.03 -0.99
C HIS A 89 5.67 0.27 -1.71
N GLN A 90 4.47 0.37 -2.30
CA GLN A 90 3.95 1.62 -2.84
C GLN A 90 3.50 2.50 -1.67
N PRO A 91 4.12 3.68 -1.43
CA PRO A 91 3.82 4.50 -0.25
C PRO A 91 2.34 4.82 -0.03
N LEU A 92 1.59 5.10 -1.09
CA LEU A 92 0.17 5.45 -1.03
C LEU A 92 -0.77 4.24 -0.93
N HIS A 93 -0.26 3.01 -1.01
CA HIS A 93 -1.01 1.80 -0.61
C HIS A 93 -0.87 1.51 0.89
N VAL A 94 -0.03 2.25 1.62
CA VAL A 94 0.19 2.01 3.06
C VAL A 94 -0.07 3.25 3.90
N SER A 95 0.16 4.44 3.33
CA SER A 95 0.06 5.70 4.03
C SER A 95 -0.85 6.69 3.33
N ALA A 96 -1.67 7.37 4.11
CA ALA A 96 -2.61 8.36 3.61
C ALA A 96 -2.49 9.68 4.38
N VAL A 97 -2.65 10.80 3.65
CA VAL A 97 -3.02 12.07 4.26
C VAL A 97 -4.51 12.09 4.49
N TYR A 98 -4.97 12.57 5.64
CA TYR A 98 -6.39 12.78 5.92
C TYR A 98 -6.68 14.27 5.92
N LEU A 99 -7.78 14.66 5.27
CA LEU A 99 -8.15 16.06 5.07
C LEU A 99 -9.56 16.31 5.61
N ASP A 100 -9.79 17.51 6.15
CA ASP A 100 -11.14 18.03 6.34
C ASP A 100 -11.72 18.58 5.02
N ALA A 101 -12.99 18.99 5.04
CA ALA A 101 -13.66 19.56 3.87
C ALA A 101 -13.04 20.89 3.40
N GLN A 102 -12.21 21.54 4.20
CA GLN A 102 -11.49 22.76 3.85
C GLN A 102 -10.09 22.48 3.30
N GLY A 103 -9.66 21.22 3.28
CA GLY A 103 -8.33 20.80 2.81
C GLY A 103 -7.24 20.90 3.86
N HIS A 104 -7.59 21.08 5.14
CA HIS A 104 -6.60 21.03 6.21
C HIS A 104 -6.29 19.59 6.58
N VAL A 105 -5.01 19.32 6.83
CA VAL A 105 -4.57 18.02 7.33
C VAL A 105 -5.12 17.79 8.73
N VAL A 106 -5.76 16.65 8.93
CA VAL A 106 -6.29 16.19 10.21
C VAL A 106 -5.68 14.84 10.59
N ASP A 107 -5.73 14.52 11.87
CA ASP A 107 -5.35 13.21 12.39
C ASP A 107 -6.63 12.39 12.62
N PRO A 108 -6.85 11.30 11.87
CA PRO A 108 -8.09 10.54 11.97
C PRO A 108 -8.22 9.76 13.27
N ASP A 109 -7.10 9.50 13.95
CA ASP A 109 -7.07 8.81 15.24
C ASP A 109 -7.18 9.78 16.43
N GLN A 110 -7.25 11.10 16.18
CA GLN A 110 -7.33 12.14 17.22
C GLN A 110 -8.39 13.19 16.85
N GLY A 111 -9.57 13.14 17.49
CA GLY A 111 -10.55 14.22 17.44
C GLY A 111 -11.67 14.05 16.39
N THR A 112 -11.96 15.12 15.65
CA THR A 112 -13.20 15.33 14.85
C THR A 112 -13.06 14.94 13.39
N PHE A 113 -12.37 13.84 13.08
CA PHE A 113 -12.34 13.34 11.71
C PHE A 113 -13.74 12.92 11.28
N ASP A 114 -14.22 13.48 10.18
CA ASP A 114 -15.47 13.07 9.55
C ASP A 114 -15.17 11.86 8.65
N PRO A 115 -15.73 10.67 8.94
CA PRO A 115 -15.54 9.50 8.09
C PRO A 115 -15.99 9.71 6.64
N GLN A 116 -16.72 10.78 6.32
CA GLN A 116 -17.11 11.14 4.95
C GLN A 116 -16.01 11.85 4.16
N THR A 117 -14.92 12.33 4.78
CA THR A 117 -13.82 13.03 4.10
C THR A 117 -12.61 12.11 3.86
N LYS A 118 -12.84 10.96 3.22
CA LYS A 118 -11.78 9.97 2.93
C LYS A 118 -10.99 10.38 1.68
N THR A 119 -9.66 10.42 1.81
CA THR A 119 -8.75 10.68 0.68
C THR A 119 -8.45 9.42 -0.15
N ILE A 120 -8.79 8.23 0.37
CA ILE A 120 -8.71 6.91 -0.29
C ILE A 120 -7.29 6.64 -0.82
N GLY A 121 -6.30 6.69 0.08
CA GLY A 121 -4.88 6.60 -0.29
C GLY A 121 -4.43 7.67 -1.29
N GLY A 122 -5.13 8.81 -1.41
CA GLY A 122 -4.86 9.83 -2.43
C GLY A 122 -5.57 9.61 -3.77
N ASN A 123 -6.51 8.66 -3.87
CA ASN A 123 -7.38 8.53 -5.05
C ASN A 123 -8.40 9.65 -5.18
N SER A 124 -8.73 10.34 -4.07
CA SER A 124 -9.58 11.53 -4.04
C SER A 124 -8.80 12.84 -4.15
N ILE A 125 -7.47 12.78 -4.31
CA ILE A 125 -6.60 13.95 -4.47
C ILE A 125 -6.19 14.06 -5.93
N LEU A 126 -6.35 15.24 -6.52
CA LEU A 126 -6.15 15.49 -7.94
C LEU A 126 -5.00 16.47 -8.18
N ASP A 127 -3.99 16.07 -8.94
CA ASP A 127 -3.00 16.97 -9.56
C ASP A 127 -3.43 17.27 -11.00
N ALA A 128 -3.82 18.51 -11.26
CA ALA A 128 -4.31 18.96 -12.57
C ALA A 128 -5.36 18.00 -13.19
N GLY A 129 -6.26 17.48 -12.35
CA GLY A 129 -7.33 16.53 -12.74
C GLY A 129 -6.92 15.06 -12.83
N LYS A 130 -5.66 14.69 -12.54
CA LYS A 130 -5.20 13.30 -12.44
C LYS A 130 -5.11 12.88 -10.98
N LYS A 131 -5.48 11.63 -10.67
CA LYS A 131 -5.37 11.11 -9.30
C LYS A 131 -3.91 11.05 -8.87
N LEU A 132 -3.62 11.61 -7.70
CA LEU A 132 -2.30 11.57 -7.10
C LEU A 132 -1.82 10.13 -6.91
N HIS A 133 -2.71 9.24 -6.44
CA HIS A 133 -2.40 7.83 -6.28
C HIS A 133 -1.93 7.17 -7.58
N PHE A 134 -2.61 7.46 -8.70
CA PHE A 134 -2.25 6.92 -10.02
C PHE A 134 -0.85 7.34 -10.46
N GLU A 135 -0.38 8.52 -10.05
CA GLU A 135 0.97 8.97 -10.35
C GLU A 135 2.04 8.21 -9.56
N TRP A 136 1.72 7.75 -8.35
CA TRP A 136 2.61 6.91 -7.54
C TRP A 136 2.59 5.44 -7.98
N ASP A 137 1.48 4.96 -8.54
CA ASP A 137 1.38 3.62 -9.15
C ASP A 137 2.21 3.48 -10.43
N GLN A 138 2.43 4.57 -11.15
CA GLN A 138 3.22 4.52 -12.37
C GLN A 138 4.68 4.24 -12.07
N VAL A 139 5.23 3.24 -12.78
CA VAL A 139 6.66 2.96 -12.77
C VAL A 139 7.34 3.83 -13.84
N PRO A 140 8.23 4.77 -13.46
CA PRO A 140 9.01 5.55 -14.40
C PRO A 140 9.79 4.67 -15.38
N ALA A 141 9.98 5.12 -16.62
CA ALA A 141 10.68 4.35 -17.65
C ALA A 141 12.10 3.93 -17.21
N ALA A 142 12.80 4.79 -16.48
CA ALA A 142 14.13 4.52 -15.92
C ALA A 142 14.16 3.42 -14.84
N LEU A 143 12.99 3.03 -14.31
CA LEU A 143 12.85 2.03 -13.26
C LEU A 143 12.30 0.70 -13.80
N LYS A 144 12.16 0.57 -15.12
CA LYS A 144 11.79 -0.70 -15.74
C LYS A 144 12.91 -1.73 -15.61
N PRO A 145 12.60 -3.05 -15.60
CA PRO A 145 13.59 -4.09 -15.34
C PRO A 145 14.82 -4.07 -16.27
N ASP A 146 14.65 -3.67 -17.52
CA ASP A 146 15.71 -3.51 -18.52
C ASP A 146 16.67 -2.35 -18.21
N GLN A 147 16.22 -1.36 -17.44
CA GLN A 147 16.98 -0.16 -17.07
C GLN A 147 17.64 -0.27 -15.69
N LEU A 148 17.07 -1.04 -14.76
CA LEU A 148 17.67 -1.26 -13.43
C LEU A 148 19.02 -2.00 -13.50
N GLY A 149 19.20 -2.86 -14.50
CA GLY A 149 20.46 -3.52 -14.81
C GLY A 149 21.08 -4.31 -13.64
N VAL A 150 22.40 -4.53 -13.71
CA VAL A 150 23.16 -5.27 -12.69
C VAL A 150 23.24 -4.52 -11.36
N SER A 151 23.26 -3.18 -11.39
CA SER A 151 23.32 -2.34 -10.18
C SER A 151 22.06 -2.51 -9.33
N GLY A 152 20.87 -2.47 -9.93
CA GLY A 152 19.62 -2.67 -9.19
C GLY A 152 19.54 -4.06 -8.53
N VAL A 153 20.05 -5.11 -9.19
CA VAL A 153 20.15 -6.46 -8.60
C VAL A 153 21.14 -6.50 -7.44
N ALA A 154 22.29 -5.83 -7.57
CA ALA A 154 23.28 -5.75 -6.48
C ALA A 154 22.72 -5.01 -5.26
N GLU A 155 21.99 -3.91 -5.47
CA GLU A 155 21.30 -3.16 -4.42
C GLU A 155 20.22 -4.00 -3.74
N ALA A 156 19.41 -4.73 -4.52
CA ALA A 156 18.41 -5.64 -3.96
C ALA A 156 19.04 -6.74 -3.08
N ARG A 157 20.19 -7.30 -3.50
CA ARG A 157 20.94 -8.28 -2.68
C ARG A 157 21.49 -7.70 -1.38
N ALA A 158 21.70 -6.39 -1.31
CA ALA A 158 22.19 -5.70 -0.12
C ALA A 158 21.09 -5.38 0.89
N ILE A 159 19.80 -5.52 0.52
CA ILE A 159 18.68 -5.34 1.45
C ILE A 159 18.75 -6.45 2.53
N PRO A 160 18.81 -6.11 3.82
CA PRO A 160 18.89 -7.10 4.88
C PRO A 160 17.61 -7.95 4.94
N LEU A 161 17.76 -9.20 5.38
CA LEU A 161 16.64 -10.07 5.67
C LEU A 161 15.79 -9.45 6.79
N THR A 162 14.47 -9.53 6.64
CA THR A 162 13.54 -9.10 7.71
C THR A 162 13.63 -10.08 8.88
N SER A 163 13.81 -9.55 10.08
CA SER A 163 14.01 -10.38 11.28
C SER A 163 12.71 -10.99 11.79
N GLY A 164 12.82 -12.11 12.50
CA GLY A 164 11.69 -12.78 13.15
C GLY A 164 10.89 -13.68 12.21
N ASP A 165 9.73 -14.12 12.69
CA ASP A 165 8.83 -15.01 11.95
C ASP A 165 8.32 -14.35 10.66
N ILE A 166 8.29 -15.10 9.56
CA ILE A 166 7.82 -14.62 8.25
C ILE A 166 6.40 -14.07 8.29
N ILE A 167 5.54 -14.56 9.19
CA ILE A 167 4.17 -14.03 9.35
C ILE A 167 4.16 -12.61 9.94
N SER A 168 5.26 -12.18 10.56
CA SER A 168 5.40 -10.83 11.11
C SER A 168 5.96 -9.83 10.09
N TRP A 169 6.61 -10.29 9.03
CA TRP A 169 7.28 -9.43 8.05
C TRP A 169 6.36 -8.40 7.38
N PRO A 170 5.10 -8.71 7.02
CA PRO A 170 4.26 -7.73 6.32
C PRO A 170 4.00 -6.47 7.15
N ALA A 171 3.81 -6.60 8.47
CA ALA A 171 3.63 -5.44 9.35
C ALA A 171 4.92 -4.60 9.48
N GLN A 172 6.10 -5.25 9.47
CA GLN A 172 7.39 -4.57 9.45
C GLN A 172 7.60 -3.83 8.14
N TRP A 173 7.19 -4.41 7.01
CA TRP A 173 7.28 -3.77 5.69
C TRP A 173 6.33 -2.60 5.56
N ALA A 174 5.08 -2.72 6.02
CA ALA A 174 4.15 -1.59 6.09
C ALA A 174 4.76 -0.44 6.90
N THR A 175 5.32 -0.73 8.08
CA THR A 175 5.99 0.28 8.91
C THR A 175 7.16 0.97 8.19
N ASP A 176 8.01 0.22 7.50
CA ASP A 176 9.12 0.78 6.71
C ASP A 176 8.63 1.61 5.49
N THR A 177 7.53 1.21 4.86
CA THR A 177 6.88 1.98 3.80
C THR A 177 6.32 3.30 4.33
N MET A 178 5.71 3.30 5.52
CA MET A 178 5.23 4.53 6.18
C MET A 178 6.35 5.55 6.39
N HIS A 179 7.53 5.10 6.85
CA HIS A 179 8.69 5.98 7.01
C HIS A 179 9.21 6.57 5.70
N SER A 180 8.87 5.93 4.57
CA SER A 180 9.25 6.39 3.23
C SER A 180 8.19 7.23 2.54
N ALA A 181 7.00 7.40 3.14
CA ALA A 181 5.85 8.03 2.49
C ALA A 181 5.80 9.56 2.62
N ALA A 182 6.59 10.15 3.51
CA ALA A 182 6.59 11.60 3.73
C ALA A 182 6.74 12.45 2.44
N PRO A 183 7.60 12.09 1.47
CA PRO A 183 7.72 12.84 0.21
C PRO A 183 6.45 12.88 -0.64
N ALA A 184 5.47 11.99 -0.44
CA ALA A 184 4.20 12.04 -1.15
C ALA A 184 3.32 13.25 -0.80
N PHE A 185 3.57 13.86 0.36
CA PHE A 185 2.75 14.97 0.87
C PHE A 185 3.59 16.13 1.42
N SER A 186 4.93 16.04 1.36
CA SER A 186 5.83 17.09 1.82
C SER A 186 5.68 18.34 0.94
N GLY A 187 5.45 19.49 1.58
CA GLY A 187 5.33 20.77 0.86
C GLY A 187 4.09 20.92 -0.03
N THR A 188 3.14 19.99 0.03
CA THR A 188 1.89 20.07 -0.73
C THR A 188 0.87 20.99 -0.06
N ALA A 189 0.04 21.66 -0.85
CA ALA A 189 -1.14 22.37 -0.37
C ALA A 189 -2.40 21.79 -1.04
N PHE A 190 -3.51 21.76 -0.30
CA PHE A 190 -4.78 21.22 -0.78
C PHE A 190 -5.85 22.31 -0.88
N SER A 191 -6.72 22.21 -1.88
CA SER A 191 -7.94 23.03 -1.96
C SER A 191 -8.98 22.57 -0.94
N ALA A 192 -10.09 23.29 -0.80
CA ALA A 192 -11.29 22.71 -0.21
C ALA A 192 -11.82 21.52 -1.05
N GLU A 193 -12.59 20.65 -0.41
CA GLU A 193 -13.29 19.53 -1.05
C GLU A 193 -14.33 20.06 -2.05
N ASP A 194 -14.36 19.48 -3.25
CA ASP A 194 -15.36 19.80 -4.27
C ASP A 194 -16.66 18.97 -4.12
N ALA A 195 -17.67 19.29 -4.94
CA ALA A 195 -18.95 18.59 -4.93
C ALA A 195 -18.85 17.09 -5.30
N SER A 196 -17.73 16.65 -5.88
CA SER A 196 -17.44 15.26 -6.23
C SER A 196 -16.55 14.56 -5.21
N LYS A 197 -16.35 15.16 -4.02
CA LYS A 197 -15.52 14.58 -2.94
C LYS A 197 -14.04 14.48 -3.32
N HIS A 198 -13.52 15.47 -4.05
CA HIS A 198 -12.10 15.57 -4.40
C HIS A 198 -11.44 16.85 -3.88
N TRP A 199 -10.12 16.77 -3.66
CA TRP A 199 -9.24 17.90 -3.34
C TRP A 199 -8.26 18.10 -4.49
N GLN A 200 -8.02 19.34 -4.91
CA GLN A 200 -6.89 19.67 -5.80
C GLN A 200 -5.63 19.79 -4.96
N VAL A 201 -4.51 19.25 -5.44
CA VAL A 201 -3.19 19.40 -4.81
C VAL A 201 -2.31 20.35 -5.61
N THR A 202 -1.60 21.22 -4.90
CA THR A 202 -0.47 21.97 -5.44
C THR A 202 0.82 21.27 -5.00
N LEU A 203 1.60 20.80 -5.97
CA LEU A 203 2.85 20.06 -5.73
C LEU A 203 4.07 21.00 -5.70
N PRO A 204 5.09 20.73 -4.87
CA PRO A 204 6.32 21.50 -4.87
C PRO A 204 7.15 21.25 -6.15
N ALA A 205 8.06 22.18 -6.47
CA ALA A 205 8.82 22.14 -7.73
C ALA A 205 9.70 20.87 -7.91
N ASN A 206 10.15 20.27 -6.81
CA ASN A 206 10.99 19.07 -6.80
C ASN A 206 10.20 17.76 -6.67
N TYR A 207 8.87 17.80 -6.69
CA TYR A 207 8.01 16.65 -6.37
C TYR A 207 8.30 15.41 -7.23
N VAL A 208 8.41 15.59 -8.56
CA VAL A 208 8.68 14.48 -9.48
C VAL A 208 10.00 13.79 -9.15
N SER A 209 11.07 14.54 -8.90
CA SER A 209 12.37 13.96 -8.56
C SER A 209 12.38 13.26 -7.20
N GLU A 210 11.66 13.77 -6.22
CA GLU A 210 11.52 13.10 -4.92
C GLU A 210 10.71 11.81 -5.02
N ARG A 211 9.57 11.85 -5.73
CA ARG A 211 8.74 10.67 -6.00
C ARG A 211 9.55 9.58 -6.69
N GLU A 212 10.24 9.89 -7.77
CA GLU A 212 11.02 8.88 -8.52
C GLU A 212 12.16 8.28 -7.68
N THR A 213 12.77 9.07 -6.79
CA THR A 213 13.78 8.59 -5.84
C THR A 213 13.18 7.57 -4.86
N VAL A 214 12.00 7.86 -4.30
CA VAL A 214 11.29 6.93 -3.40
C VAL A 214 10.84 5.69 -4.15
N GLN A 215 10.24 5.84 -5.33
CA GLN A 215 9.77 4.73 -6.16
C GLN A 215 10.91 3.76 -6.48
N ARG A 216 12.11 4.25 -6.82
CA ARG A 216 13.29 3.41 -7.06
C ARG A 216 13.67 2.60 -5.83
N ALA A 217 13.78 3.27 -4.67
CA ALA A 217 14.15 2.60 -3.43
C ALA A 217 13.13 1.52 -3.05
N GLN A 218 11.84 1.82 -3.19
CA GLN A 218 10.75 0.90 -2.87
C GLN A 218 10.67 -0.28 -3.84
N LEU A 219 10.86 -0.08 -5.14
CA LEU A 219 10.93 -1.18 -6.12
C LEU A 219 12.09 -2.15 -5.83
N ILE A 220 13.26 -1.63 -5.43
CA ILE A 220 14.40 -2.45 -5.02
C ILE A 220 14.07 -3.25 -3.76
N LYS A 221 13.47 -2.62 -2.74
CA LYS A 221 13.00 -3.29 -1.52
C LYS A 221 11.99 -4.39 -1.84
N ALA A 222 10.99 -4.11 -2.69
CA ALA A 222 9.96 -5.06 -3.08
C ALA A 222 10.55 -6.30 -3.75
N GLY A 223 11.46 -6.12 -4.72
CA GLY A 223 12.13 -7.23 -5.39
C GLY A 223 12.97 -8.09 -4.44
N ALA A 224 13.75 -7.44 -3.56
CA ALA A 224 14.56 -8.12 -2.56
C ALA A 224 13.70 -8.93 -1.56
N ARG A 225 12.68 -8.30 -0.98
CA ARG A 225 11.80 -8.90 0.03
C ARG A 225 10.92 -10.00 -0.55
N LEU A 226 10.49 -9.89 -1.82
CA LEU A 226 9.83 -10.99 -2.52
C LEU A 226 10.76 -12.19 -2.62
N ALA A 227 12.00 -12.01 -3.09
CA ALA A 227 12.96 -13.11 -3.22
C ALA A 227 13.29 -13.77 -1.87
N GLN A 228 13.49 -12.96 -0.83
CA GLN A 228 13.73 -13.43 0.54
C GLN A 228 12.54 -14.22 1.10
N LEU A 229 11.32 -13.74 0.89
CA LEU A 229 10.11 -14.42 1.36
C LEU A 229 9.90 -15.75 0.66
N LEU A 230 10.11 -15.83 -0.67
CA LEU A 230 9.98 -17.08 -1.40
C LEU A 230 11.01 -18.11 -0.90
N GLN A 231 12.26 -17.70 -0.62
CA GLN A 231 13.27 -18.57 0.00
C GLN A 231 12.87 -19.02 1.41
N ALA A 232 12.26 -18.14 2.20
CA ALA A 232 11.86 -18.49 3.56
C ALA A 232 10.62 -19.42 3.61
N ILE A 233 9.73 -19.36 2.62
CA ILE A 233 8.60 -20.29 2.48
C ILE A 233 9.07 -21.68 2.03
N TRP A 234 10.09 -21.75 1.18
CA TRP A 234 10.68 -22.99 0.65
C TRP A 234 12.20 -23.01 0.86
N PRO A 235 12.66 -23.30 2.09
CA PRO A 235 14.09 -23.36 2.41
C PRO A 235 14.81 -24.54 1.75
#